data_AF-A0A179DRH8-F1
#
_entry.id   AF-A0A179DRH8-F1
#
_cell.length_a   1.000
_cell.length_b   1.000
_cell.length_c   1.000
_cell.angle_alpha   90.00
_cell.angle_beta   90.00
_cell.angle_gamma   90.00
#
_symmetry.space_group_name_H-M   'P 1'
#
loop_
_entity.id
_entity.type
_entity.pdbx_description
1 polymer ?
#
loop_
_entity_poly.entity_id
_entity_poly.type
_entity_poly.pdbx_seq_one_letter_code
_entity_poly.pdbx_strand_id
1 'polypeptide(L)'
;MRKRIPNIIIITAGFLTLIALTLDLTNVGENWKDIWQNFEIKRFLLVIIILCFSGLVLGLFVFRKLKYVKRIKLTIPIAFIVFSLYDLTKAVDYHYGLSEYYNYFTAKKDLKEGKVQILTAGFLVSSDSEKTAKAKDSIRMQFGFTFLNVGIYSKGLKRYNEVIHKYLTEKNGENWKKRLQLKIDSLEKLQNE
;
A
#
# COMPACT_ATOMS: atom_id res chain seq x y z
N MET A 1 -5.15 30.34 24.98
CA MET A 1 -5.16 29.20 24.03
C MET A 1 -6.54 28.58 23.73
N ARG A 2 -7.47 28.45 24.69
CA ARG A 2 -8.74 27.70 24.54
C ARG A 2 -9.69 28.14 23.40
N LYS A 3 -9.62 29.40 22.93
CA LYS A 3 -10.50 29.91 21.84
C LYS A 3 -10.10 29.46 20.44
N ARG A 4 -8.87 28.97 20.22
CA ARG A 4 -8.36 28.60 18.88
C ARG A 4 -8.61 27.13 18.52
N ILE A 5 -8.84 26.27 19.50
CA ILE A 5 -8.98 24.81 19.32
C ILE A 5 -10.09 24.45 18.30
N PRO A 6 -11.32 25.03 18.36
CA PRO A 6 -12.37 24.67 17.41
C PRO A 6 -12.00 25.02 15.96
N ASN A 7 -11.33 26.15 15.74
CA ASN A 7 -10.92 26.57 14.41
C ASN A 7 -9.84 25.66 13.84
N ILE A 8 -8.87 25.23 14.67
CA ILE A 8 -7.84 24.26 14.27
C ILE A 8 -8.51 22.96 13.82
N ILE A 9 -9.43 22.42 14.62
CA ILE A 9 -10.14 21.18 14.30
C ILE A 9 -10.92 21.28 12.98
N ILE A 10 -11.61 22.41 12.75
CA ILE A 10 -12.33 22.65 11.49
C ILE A 10 -11.37 22.69 10.29
N ILE A 11 -10.25 23.42 10.41
CA ILE A 11 -9.24 23.52 9.35
C ILE A 11 -8.64 22.14 9.05
N THR A 12 -8.27 21.40 10.10
CA THR A 12 -7.74 20.04 9.97
C THR A 12 -8.76 19.10 9.31
N ALA A 13 -10.03 19.16 9.71
CA ALA A 13 -11.08 18.36 9.09
C ALA A 13 -11.21 18.67 7.59
N GLY A 14 -11.30 19.96 7.23
CA GLY A 14 -11.39 20.37 5.83
C GLY A 14 -10.19 19.90 4.99
N PHE A 15 -8.98 20.04 5.52
CA PHE A 15 -7.76 19.59 4.86
C PHE A 15 -7.72 18.06 4.67
N LEU A 16 -7.99 17.29 5.73
CA LEU A 16 -7.98 15.83 5.65
C LEU A 16 -9.07 15.30 4.72
N THR A 17 -10.26 15.92 4.73
CA THR A 17 -11.35 15.52 3.84
C THR A 17 -11.02 15.81 2.39
N LEU A 18 -10.38 16.95 2.09
CA LEU A 18 -9.93 17.23 0.73
C LEU A 18 -8.96 16.14 0.24
N ILE A 19 -8.00 15.74 1.07
CA ILE A 19 -7.08 14.66 0.74
C ILE A 19 -7.82 13.33 0.55
N ALA A 20 -8.70 12.95 1.48
CA ALA A 20 -9.46 11.70 1.41
C ALA A 20 -10.30 11.61 0.13
N LEU A 21 -10.98 12.70 -0.25
CA LEU A 21 -11.74 12.76 -1.49
C LEU A 21 -10.86 12.64 -2.73
N THR A 22 -9.70 13.31 -2.75
CA THR A 22 -8.77 13.15 -3.87
C THR A 22 -8.26 11.71 -3.98
N LEU A 23 -8.05 11.03 -2.85
CA LEU A 23 -7.66 9.62 -2.84
C LEU A 23 -8.80 8.73 -3.35
N ASP A 24 -10.04 8.95 -2.92
CA ASP A 24 -11.20 8.18 -3.39
C ASP A 24 -11.41 8.34 -4.92
N LEU A 25 -11.31 9.57 -5.44
CA LEU A 25 -11.44 9.85 -6.88
C LEU A 25 -10.34 9.24 -7.75
N THR A 26 -9.16 8.98 -7.17
CA THR A 26 -7.99 8.44 -7.88
C THR A 26 -7.82 6.93 -7.73
N ASN A 27 -8.83 6.24 -7.20
CA ASN A 27 -8.73 4.85 -6.75
C ASN A 27 -7.50 4.65 -5.86
N VAL A 28 -7.43 5.44 -4.78
CA VAL A 28 -6.35 5.39 -3.79
C VAL A 28 -4.99 5.80 -4.39
N GLY A 29 -4.99 6.81 -5.27
CA GLY A 29 -3.78 7.35 -5.89
C GLY A 29 -3.21 6.53 -7.05
N GLU A 30 -3.94 5.53 -7.55
CA GLU A 30 -3.52 4.67 -8.67
C GLU A 30 -3.60 5.40 -10.01
N ASN A 31 -4.70 6.13 -10.27
CA ASN A 31 -4.94 6.81 -11.54
C ASN A 31 -5.33 8.28 -11.37
N TRP A 32 -4.32 9.15 -11.37
CA TRP A 32 -4.51 10.61 -11.27
C TRP A 32 -5.22 11.23 -12.49
N LYS A 33 -5.25 10.53 -13.62
CA LYS A 33 -5.89 11.01 -14.85
C LYS A 33 -7.42 10.92 -14.81
N ASP A 34 -7.96 10.06 -13.96
CA ASP A 34 -9.38 9.70 -13.97
C ASP A 34 -10.21 10.54 -12.97
N ILE A 35 -9.59 11.50 -12.28
CA ILE A 35 -10.23 12.33 -11.24
C ILE A 35 -11.55 12.94 -11.72
N TRP A 36 -11.53 13.54 -12.92
CA TRP A 36 -12.69 14.22 -13.48
C TRP A 36 -13.76 13.24 -13.98
N GLN A 37 -13.37 12.04 -14.38
CA GLN A 37 -14.31 11.01 -14.84
C GLN A 37 -15.04 10.35 -13.67
N ASN A 38 -14.37 10.22 -12.53
CA ASN A 38 -14.92 9.61 -11.32
C ASN A 38 -15.71 10.61 -10.44
N PHE A 39 -15.74 11.89 -10.81
CA PHE A 39 -16.40 12.92 -10.01
C PHE A 39 -17.92 12.91 -10.21
N GLU A 40 -18.62 12.32 -9.25
CA GLU A 40 -20.08 12.33 -9.19
C GLU A 40 -20.61 13.27 -8.10
N ILE A 41 -21.16 14.42 -8.51
CA ILE A 41 -21.65 15.44 -7.57
C ILE A 41 -22.72 14.91 -6.61
N LYS A 42 -23.56 13.97 -7.07
CA LYS A 42 -24.61 13.34 -6.24
C LYS A 42 -24.00 12.52 -5.10
N ARG A 43 -22.99 11.71 -5.39
CA ARG A 43 -22.25 10.93 -4.38
C ARG A 43 -21.58 11.84 -3.36
N PHE A 44 -20.94 12.92 -3.83
CA PHE A 44 -20.30 13.90 -2.96
C PHE A 44 -21.28 14.57 -1.98
N LEU A 45 -22.41 15.05 -2.49
CA LEU A 45 -23.46 15.66 -1.65
C LEU A 45 -24.02 14.66 -0.64
N LEU A 46 -24.23 13.41 -1.04
CA LEU A 46 -24.70 12.34 -0.15
C LEU A 46 -23.71 12.08 0.99
N VAL A 47 -22.40 12.03 0.71
CA VAL A 47 -21.36 11.89 1.74
C VAL A 47 -21.42 13.05 2.74
N ILE A 48 -21.49 14.30 2.27
CA ILE A 48 -21.60 15.47 3.15
C ILE A 48 -22.83 15.36 4.06
N ILE A 49 -23.98 14.97 3.52
CA ILE A 49 -25.22 14.83 4.29
C ILE A 49 -25.05 13.78 5.40
N ILE A 50 -24.49 12.61 5.08
CA ILE A 50 -24.24 11.54 6.05
C ILE A 50 -23.25 11.98 7.14
N LEU A 51 -22.18 12.70 6.78
CA LEU A 51 -21.18 13.18 7.73
C LEU A 51 -21.74 14.27 8.65
N CYS A 52 -22.55 15.18 8.13
CA CYS A 52 -23.26 16.15 8.94
C CYS A 52 -24.25 15.47 9.89
N PHE A 53 -25.04 14.51 9.40
CA PHE A 53 -26.00 13.78 10.21
C PHE A 53 -25.33 12.97 11.33
N SER A 54 -24.28 12.21 11.01
CA SER A 54 -23.50 11.47 12.00
C SER A 54 -22.84 12.39 13.03
N GLY A 55 -22.31 13.54 12.61
CA GLY A 55 -21.79 14.57 13.51
C GLY A 55 -22.85 15.13 14.46
N LEU A 56 -24.09 15.32 13.99
CA LEU A 56 -25.22 15.73 14.85
C LEU A 56 -25.58 14.64 15.86
N VAL A 57 -25.68 13.39 15.41
CA VAL A 57 -25.95 12.22 16.27
C VAL A 57 -24.87 12.11 17.36
N LEU A 58 -23.58 12.16 17.00
CA LEU A 58 -22.47 12.18 17.95
C LEU A 58 -22.59 13.32 18.97
N GLY A 59 -23.03 14.50 18.52
CA GLY A 59 -23.30 15.64 19.39
C GLY A 59 -24.38 15.38 20.43
N LEU A 60 -25.44 14.65 20.07
CA LEU A 60 -26.54 14.32 20.98
C LEU A 60 -26.08 13.37 22.11
N PHE A 61 -25.29 12.35 21.78
CA PHE A 61 -24.88 11.33 22.75
C PHE A 61 -23.63 11.70 23.55
N VAL A 62 -22.53 12.04 22.85
CA VAL A 62 -21.21 12.16 23.47
C VAL A 62 -21.01 13.53 24.13
N PHE A 63 -21.52 14.59 23.51
CA PHE A 63 -21.26 15.97 23.91
C PHE A 63 -22.49 16.70 24.47
N ARG A 64 -23.40 15.95 25.11
CA ARG A 64 -24.69 16.45 25.63
C ARG A 64 -24.59 17.61 26.62
N LYS A 65 -23.47 17.74 27.33
CA LYS A 65 -23.22 18.79 28.33
C LYS A 65 -22.75 20.12 27.70
N LEU A 66 -22.37 20.14 26.43
CA LEU A 66 -21.94 21.36 25.74
C LEU A 66 -23.12 22.15 25.18
N LYS A 67 -23.02 23.48 25.18
CA LYS A 67 -23.96 24.36 24.46
C LYS A 67 -24.04 23.96 22.98
N TYR A 68 -25.25 24.01 22.41
CA TYR A 68 -25.56 23.56 21.05
C TYR A 68 -24.55 24.04 19.98
N VAL A 69 -24.25 25.33 19.94
CA VAL A 69 -23.31 25.89 18.95
C VAL A 69 -21.89 25.33 19.11
N LYS A 70 -21.40 25.18 20.34
CA LYS A 70 -20.06 24.63 20.60
C LYS A 70 -19.99 23.13 20.29
N ARG A 71 -21.10 22.43 20.51
CA ARG A 71 -21.25 21.00 20.21
C ARG A 71 -21.13 20.75 18.71
N ILE A 72 -21.92 21.45 17.90
CA ILE A 72 -21.90 21.29 16.44
C ILE A 72 -20.53 21.63 15.84
N LYS A 73 -19.91 22.73 16.29
CA LYS A 73 -18.57 23.14 15.85
C LYS A 73 -17.47 22.14 16.20
N LEU A 74 -17.74 21.20 17.09
CA LEU A 74 -16.80 20.16 17.48
C LEU A 74 -17.12 18.84 16.78
N THR A 75 -18.37 18.40 16.81
CA THR A 75 -18.74 17.03 16.41
C THR A 75 -18.82 16.83 14.90
N ILE A 76 -19.26 17.84 14.13
CA ILE A 76 -19.24 17.74 12.66
C ILE A 76 -17.80 17.57 12.17
N PRO A 77 -16.84 18.45 12.48
CA PRO A 77 -15.45 18.26 12.08
C PRO A 77 -14.85 16.92 12.52
N ILE A 78 -15.18 16.43 13.72
CA ILE A 78 -14.74 15.10 14.18
C ILE A 78 -15.25 13.99 13.26
N ALA A 79 -16.53 14.03 12.86
CA ALA A 79 -17.08 13.05 11.93
C ALA A 79 -16.34 13.05 10.59
N PHE A 80 -16.03 14.24 10.07
CA PHE A 80 -15.23 14.41 8.85
C PHE A 80 -13.79 13.88 9.01
N ILE A 81 -13.14 14.12 10.15
CA ILE A 81 -11.80 13.58 10.45
C ILE A 81 -11.84 12.05 10.48
N VAL A 82 -12.80 11.46 11.21
CA VAL A 82 -12.94 10.00 11.32
C VAL A 82 -13.18 9.36 9.95
N PHE A 83 -14.04 9.97 9.13
CA PHE A 83 -14.25 9.53 7.75
C PHE A 83 -12.96 9.59 6.94
N SER A 84 -12.24 10.71 7.02
CA SER A 84 -11.01 10.92 6.24
C SER A 84 -9.90 9.94 6.64
N LEU A 85 -9.84 9.55 7.92
CA LEU A 85 -8.88 8.57 8.42
C LEU A 85 -9.05 7.20 7.75
N TYR A 86 -10.29 6.78 7.45
CA TYR A 86 -10.52 5.51 6.76
C TYR A 86 -9.86 5.48 5.38
N ASP A 87 -10.09 6.50 4.54
CA ASP A 87 -9.49 6.56 3.20
C ASP A 87 -7.98 6.71 3.26
N LEU A 88 -7.46 7.49 4.22
CA LEU A 88 -6.02 7.60 4.46
C LEU A 88 -5.41 6.25 4.85
N THR A 89 -6.05 5.48 5.73
CA THR A 89 -5.55 4.15 6.11
C THR A 89 -5.53 3.19 4.92
N LYS A 90 -6.56 3.23 4.06
CA LYS A 90 -6.56 2.48 2.80
C LYS A 90 -5.44 2.89 1.86
N ALA A 91 -5.12 4.18 1.78
CA ALA A 91 -4.02 4.67 0.97
C ALA A 91 -2.66 4.22 1.46
N VAL A 92 -2.44 4.31 2.77
CA VAL A 92 -1.23 3.77 3.37
C VAL A 92 -1.15 2.27 3.14
N ASP A 93 -2.23 1.52 3.34
CA ASP A 93 -2.27 0.08 3.09
C ASP A 93 -1.98 -0.26 1.62
N TYR A 94 -2.55 0.47 0.67
CA TYR A 94 -2.32 0.25 -0.75
C TYR A 94 -0.85 0.51 -1.18
N HIS A 95 -0.22 1.53 -0.61
CA HIS A 95 1.17 1.88 -0.91
C HIS A 95 2.18 0.93 -0.25
N TYR A 96 1.88 0.45 0.96
CA TYR A 96 2.84 -0.32 1.75
C TYR A 96 2.51 -1.80 1.88
N GLY A 97 1.28 -2.23 1.57
CA GLY A 97 0.78 -3.60 1.71
C GLY A 97 0.56 -4.04 3.16
N LEU A 98 0.19 -3.14 4.06
CA LEU A 98 0.20 -3.36 5.52
C LEU A 98 -0.72 -4.49 6.01
N SER A 99 -1.79 -4.77 5.29
CA SER A 99 -2.75 -5.83 5.59
C SER A 99 -2.22 -7.23 5.27
N GLU A 100 -1.06 -7.34 4.64
CA GLU A 100 -0.47 -8.59 4.21
C GLU A 100 0.83 -8.91 4.95
N TYR A 101 1.11 -10.21 5.13
CA TYR A 101 2.31 -10.69 5.82
C TYR A 101 3.61 -10.22 5.12
N TYR A 102 3.65 -10.37 3.80
CA TYR A 102 4.71 -9.82 2.98
C TYR A 102 4.31 -8.44 2.50
N ASN A 103 5.12 -7.44 2.88
CA ASN A 103 4.84 -6.05 2.59
C ASN A 103 6.14 -5.23 2.58
N TYR A 104 6.04 -3.90 2.39
CA TYR A 104 7.20 -3.02 2.36
C TYR A 104 8.08 -3.13 3.62
N PHE A 105 7.47 -3.14 4.80
CA PHE A 105 8.19 -3.16 6.07
C PHE A 105 8.83 -4.52 6.34
N THR A 106 8.14 -5.60 5.99
CA THR A 106 8.71 -6.96 6.02
C THR A 106 9.93 -7.04 5.11
N ALA A 107 9.89 -6.47 3.89
CA ALA A 107 11.05 -6.42 3.01
C ALA A 107 12.22 -5.63 3.62
N LYS A 108 11.93 -4.48 4.25
CA LYS A 108 12.96 -3.69 4.93
C LYS A 108 13.58 -4.43 6.12
N LYS A 109 12.79 -5.19 6.87
CA LYS A 109 13.27 -6.04 7.96
C LYS A 109 14.16 -7.17 7.42
N ASP A 110 13.66 -7.90 6.43
CA ASP A 110 14.39 -9.02 5.82
C ASP A 110 15.74 -8.56 5.24
N LEU A 111 15.79 -7.40 4.58
CA LEU A 111 17.06 -6.83 4.12
C LEU A 111 18.05 -6.50 5.25
N LYS A 112 17.56 -5.98 6.39
CA LYS A 112 18.40 -5.69 7.55
C LYS A 112 18.96 -6.97 8.18
N GLU A 113 18.21 -8.05 8.12
CA GLU A 113 18.60 -9.38 8.61
C GLU A 113 19.44 -10.16 7.59
N GLY A 114 19.77 -9.57 6.43
CA GLY A 114 20.52 -10.23 5.36
C GLY A 114 19.70 -11.26 4.56
N LYS A 115 18.40 -11.36 4.83
CA LYS A 115 17.46 -12.26 4.16
C LYS A 115 16.98 -11.67 2.84
N VAL A 116 17.83 -11.73 1.83
CA VAL A 116 17.48 -11.24 0.48
C VAL A 116 16.76 -12.34 -0.29
N GLN A 117 15.45 -12.23 -0.38
CA GLN A 117 14.60 -13.21 -1.07
C GLN A 117 13.63 -12.51 -2.00
N ILE A 118 13.39 -13.06 -3.19
CA ILE A 118 12.32 -12.64 -4.10
C ILE A 118 11.15 -13.60 -3.92
N LEU A 119 9.96 -13.06 -3.75
CA LEU A 119 8.76 -13.86 -3.57
C LEU A 119 8.15 -14.20 -4.92
N THR A 120 7.75 -15.46 -5.10
CA THR A 120 7.01 -15.92 -6.27
C THR A 120 5.64 -16.41 -5.86
N ALA A 121 4.69 -16.40 -6.80
CA ALA A 121 3.34 -16.90 -6.60
C ALA A 121 2.93 -17.76 -7.79
N GLY A 122 1.93 -18.61 -7.58
CA GLY A 122 1.46 -19.60 -8.54
C GLY A 122 2.01 -21.00 -8.29
N PHE A 123 1.52 -21.94 -9.10
CA PHE A 123 1.99 -23.32 -9.09
C PHE A 123 3.41 -23.39 -9.68
N LEU A 124 4.34 -23.92 -8.90
CA LEU A 124 5.65 -24.31 -9.41
C LEU A 124 5.49 -25.62 -10.17
N VAL A 125 5.18 -25.54 -11.47
CA VAL A 125 5.39 -26.66 -12.38
C VAL A 125 6.79 -26.48 -12.95
N SER A 126 7.78 -27.07 -12.28
CA SER A 126 9.11 -27.19 -12.86
C SER A 126 9.28 -28.60 -13.38
N SER A 127 9.60 -28.73 -14.67
CA SER A 127 10.11 -29.96 -15.28
C SER A 127 11.62 -30.14 -15.04
N ASP A 128 12.26 -29.24 -14.29
CA ASP A 128 13.68 -29.29 -14.01
C ASP A 128 14.03 -30.53 -13.19
N SER A 129 15.13 -31.21 -13.55
CA SER A 129 15.75 -32.19 -12.66
C SER A 129 16.25 -31.52 -11.38
N GLU A 130 16.41 -32.28 -10.28
CA GLU A 130 16.97 -31.77 -9.03
C GLU A 130 18.35 -31.09 -9.23
N LYS A 131 19.17 -31.65 -10.12
CA LYS A 131 20.49 -31.08 -10.48
C LYS A 131 20.34 -29.72 -11.16
N THR A 132 19.39 -29.57 -12.08
CA THR A 132 19.10 -28.30 -12.76
C THR A 132 18.58 -27.26 -11.77
N ALA A 133 17.67 -27.64 -10.88
CA ALA A 133 17.13 -26.75 -9.85
C ALA A 133 18.25 -26.20 -8.93
N LYS A 134 19.13 -27.08 -8.41
CA LYS A 134 20.28 -26.69 -7.59
C LYS A 134 21.26 -25.77 -8.35
N ALA A 135 21.48 -26.01 -9.64
CA ALA A 135 22.33 -25.16 -10.46
C ALA A 135 21.72 -23.76 -10.66
N LYS A 136 20.41 -23.68 -10.94
CA LYS A 136 19.67 -22.40 -11.03
C LYS A 136 19.72 -21.64 -9.71
N ASP A 137 19.56 -22.32 -8.57
CA ASP A 137 19.69 -21.71 -7.23
C ASP A 137 21.10 -21.20 -6.95
N SER A 138 22.12 -21.96 -7.34
CA SER A 138 23.52 -21.54 -7.22
C SER A 138 23.79 -20.26 -8.00
N ILE A 139 23.26 -20.13 -9.23
CA ILE A 139 23.36 -18.89 -10.00
C ILE A 139 22.67 -17.74 -9.27
N ARG A 140 21.45 -17.93 -8.76
CA ARG A 140 20.70 -16.88 -8.04
C ARG A 140 21.46 -16.39 -6.80
N MET A 141 22.07 -17.31 -6.05
CA MET A 141 22.91 -16.97 -4.90
C MET A 141 24.13 -16.10 -5.28
N GLN A 142 24.70 -16.26 -6.48
CA GLN A 142 25.78 -15.37 -6.95
C GLN A 142 25.32 -13.92 -7.13
N PHE A 143 24.03 -13.68 -7.39
CA PHE A 143 23.43 -12.34 -7.42
C PHE A 143 22.94 -11.89 -6.03
N GLY A 144 23.14 -12.71 -5.01
CA GLY A 144 22.87 -12.39 -3.62
C GLY A 144 21.40 -12.45 -3.23
N PHE A 145 20.61 -13.33 -3.84
CA PHE A 145 19.23 -13.57 -3.43
C PHE A 145 18.79 -15.04 -3.58
N THR A 146 17.68 -15.38 -2.94
CA THR A 146 16.98 -16.66 -3.07
C THR A 146 15.52 -16.44 -3.53
N PHE A 147 14.83 -17.49 -3.99
CA PHE A 147 13.39 -17.43 -4.23
C PHE A 147 12.62 -18.09 -3.08
N LEU A 148 11.46 -17.53 -2.76
CA LEU A 148 10.49 -18.15 -1.88
C LEU A 148 9.12 -18.13 -2.56
N ASN A 149 8.56 -19.32 -2.85
CA ASN A 149 7.20 -19.39 -3.33
C ASN A 149 6.22 -19.26 -2.16
N VAL A 150 5.34 -18.27 -2.24
CA VAL A 150 4.31 -17.99 -1.23
C VAL A 150 2.90 -18.41 -1.69
N GLY A 151 2.81 -19.04 -2.86
CA GLY A 151 1.60 -19.65 -3.43
C GLY A 151 0.66 -18.64 -4.06
N ILE A 152 0.25 -17.61 -3.31
CA ILE A 152 -0.80 -16.67 -3.73
C ILE A 152 -0.19 -15.31 -4.05
N TYR A 153 -0.59 -14.74 -5.19
CA TYR A 153 -0.22 -13.38 -5.55
C TYR A 153 -1.05 -12.38 -4.76
N SER A 154 -0.39 -11.34 -4.26
CA SER A 154 -1.02 -10.32 -3.42
C SER A 154 -0.35 -8.96 -3.61
N LYS A 155 -1.00 -7.87 -3.16
CA LYS A 155 -0.50 -6.50 -3.39
C LYS A 155 0.76 -6.25 -2.55
N GLY A 156 0.78 -6.75 -1.32
CA GLY A 156 1.94 -6.73 -0.44
C GLY A 156 3.11 -7.54 -0.98
N LEU A 157 2.89 -8.69 -1.64
CA LEU A 157 3.95 -9.41 -2.37
C LEU A 157 4.62 -8.51 -3.40
N LYS A 158 3.82 -7.79 -4.21
CA LYS A 158 4.33 -6.82 -5.18
C LYS A 158 5.17 -5.74 -4.48
N ARG A 159 4.66 -5.12 -3.41
CA ARG A 159 5.39 -4.07 -2.65
C ARG A 159 6.68 -4.61 -2.03
N TYR A 160 6.66 -5.82 -1.49
CA TYR A 160 7.83 -6.50 -0.96
C TYR A 160 8.89 -6.66 -2.06
N ASN A 161 8.51 -7.22 -3.20
CA ASN A 161 9.43 -7.46 -4.32
C ASN A 161 9.97 -6.16 -4.93
N GLU A 162 9.20 -5.07 -4.97
CA GLU A 162 9.67 -3.75 -5.40
C GLU A 162 10.87 -3.28 -4.55
N VAL A 163 10.81 -3.46 -3.23
CA VAL A 163 11.90 -3.11 -2.31
C VAL A 163 13.13 -3.98 -2.54
N ILE A 164 12.94 -5.30 -2.67
CA ILE A 164 14.05 -6.24 -2.91
C ILE A 164 14.70 -5.99 -4.28
N HIS A 165 13.90 -5.76 -5.32
CA HIS A 165 14.42 -5.46 -6.65
C HIS A 165 15.22 -4.17 -6.66
N LYS A 166 14.77 -3.12 -5.97
CA LYS A 166 15.53 -1.88 -5.84
C LYS A 166 16.90 -2.15 -5.20
N TYR A 167 16.92 -2.87 -4.08
CA TYR A 167 18.18 -3.26 -3.42
C TYR A 167 19.10 -4.07 -4.34
N LEU A 168 18.57 -5.07 -5.07
CA LEU A 168 19.36 -5.87 -5.99
C LEU A 168 19.88 -5.07 -7.18
N THR A 169 19.12 -4.08 -7.65
CA THR A 169 19.57 -3.15 -8.69
C THR A 169 20.70 -2.24 -8.18
N GLU A 170 20.61 -1.73 -6.96
CA GLU A 170 21.68 -0.95 -6.34
C GLU A 170 22.95 -1.79 -6.14
N LYS A 171 22.81 -3.06 -5.74
CA LYS A 171 23.92 -3.98 -5.50
C LYS A 171 24.57 -4.50 -6.79
N ASN A 172 23.77 -4.86 -7.79
CA ASN A 172 24.22 -5.58 -8.98
C ASN A 172 24.19 -4.72 -10.26
N GLY A 173 23.69 -3.49 -10.23
CA GLY A 173 23.51 -2.60 -11.39
C GLY A 173 22.27 -2.93 -12.24
N GLU A 174 21.78 -1.95 -13.01
CA GLU A 174 20.46 -1.99 -13.70
C GLU A 174 20.17 -3.23 -14.54
N ASN A 175 21.19 -3.77 -15.22
CA ASN A 175 21.02 -4.92 -16.12
C ASN A 175 21.18 -6.29 -15.45
N TRP A 176 21.17 -6.38 -14.11
CA TRP A 176 21.40 -7.65 -13.41
C TRP A 176 20.40 -8.74 -13.77
N LYS A 177 19.12 -8.40 -13.99
CA LYS A 177 18.09 -9.36 -14.40
C LYS A 177 18.40 -10.01 -15.74
N LYS A 178 18.89 -9.22 -16.72
CA LYS A 178 19.30 -9.73 -18.03
C LYS A 178 20.51 -10.66 -17.91
N ARG A 179 21.51 -10.28 -17.11
CA ARG A 179 22.70 -11.11 -16.89
C ARG A 179 22.37 -12.42 -16.14
N LEU A 180 21.42 -12.36 -15.20
CA LEU A 180 20.91 -13.56 -14.54
C LEU A 180 20.24 -14.49 -15.56
N GLN A 181 19.37 -13.96 -16.40
CA GLN A 181 18.66 -14.75 -17.41
C GLN A 181 19.64 -15.43 -18.37
N LEU A 182 20.64 -14.70 -18.89
CA LEU A 182 21.66 -15.26 -19.77
C LEU A 182 22.42 -16.43 -19.12
N LYS A 183 22.73 -16.35 -17.83
CA LYS A 183 23.37 -17.46 -17.10
C LYS A 183 22.43 -18.66 -16.96
N ILE A 184 21.15 -18.44 -16.70
CA ILE A 184 20.15 -19.53 -16.62
C ILE A 184 19.97 -20.18 -18.00
N ASP A 185 19.79 -19.40 -19.06
CA ASP A 185 19.62 -19.90 -20.43
C ASP A 185 20.83 -20.72 -20.88
N SER A 186 22.03 -20.32 -20.47
CA SER A 186 23.25 -21.08 -20.77
C SER A 186 23.27 -22.48 -20.14
N LEU A 187 22.68 -22.64 -18.95
CA LEU A 187 22.53 -23.96 -18.32
C LEU A 187 21.54 -24.84 -19.10
N GLU A 188 20.45 -24.27 -19.59
CA GLU A 188 19.40 -25.01 -20.29
C GLU A 188 19.88 -25.50 -21.66
N LYS A 189 20.70 -24.71 -22.35
CA LYS A 189 21.33 -25.14 -23.62
C LYS A 189 22.25 -26.33 -23.44
N LEU A 190 23.09 -26.33 -22.41
CA LEU A 190 24.01 -27.44 -22.09
C LEU A 190 23.31 -28.75 -21.68
N GLN A 191 22.01 -28.71 -21.40
CA GLN A 191 21.22 -29.89 -21.03
C GLN A 191 20.42 -30.49 -22.20
N ASN A 192 20.28 -29.74 -23.30
CA ASN A 192 19.57 -30.14 -24.51
C ASN A 192 20.51 -30.58 -25.65
N GLU A 193 21.83 -30.53 -25.42
CA GLU A 193 22.89 -31.13 -26.25
C GLU A 193 23.26 -32.51 -25.70
#